data_AF-A0A8H7CN62-F1
#
_entry.id   AF-A0A8H7CN62-F1
#
_cell.length_a   1.000
_cell.length_b   1.000
_cell.length_c   1.000
_cell.angle_alpha   90.00
_cell.angle_beta   90.00
_cell.angle_gamma   90.00
#
_symmetry.space_group_name_H-M   'P 1'
#
loop_
_entity.id
_entity.type
_entity.pdbx_description
1 polymer ?
#
loop_
_entity_poly.entity_id
_entity_poly.type
_entity_poly.pdbx_seq_one_letter_code
_entity_poly.pdbx_strand_id
1 'polypeptide(L)'
;MPILTTTIHPPGSPSPAPDPALNAGKRRHAAVEEVEDEEDERYVEDFPEDMNAGEWQEHCKTYFQKLRDEQKDAGNTPWYPFETEDEWELAKWLMTLGLSQKKTDEYLKLKVVRTWSESNYIVSPISSRSTRE
;
A
#
# COMPACT_ATOMS: atom_id res chain seq x y z
N MET A 1 36.13 -31.08 -52.15
CA MET A 1 34.99 -31.03 -51.22
C MET A 1 34.80 -29.59 -50.77
N PRO A 2 33.56 -29.08 -50.75
CA PRO A 2 33.00 -28.28 -51.85
C PRO A 2 32.68 -26.82 -51.40
N ILE A 3 33.16 -25.80 -52.11
CA ILE A 3 32.55 -24.92 -53.15
C ILE A 3 31.61 -23.80 -52.63
N LEU A 4 32.00 -22.51 -52.76
CA LEU A 4 31.65 -21.51 -53.82
C LEU A 4 30.21 -20.95 -53.63
N THR A 5 29.79 -19.70 -53.91
CA THR A 5 30.35 -18.56 -54.66
C THR A 5 29.34 -17.39 -54.59
N THR A 6 29.82 -16.19 -54.96
CA THR A 6 29.10 -15.07 -55.63
C THR A 6 28.63 -13.92 -54.73
N THR A 7 29.24 -12.73 -54.79
CA THR A 7 29.33 -11.76 -55.91
C THR A 7 27.97 -11.47 -56.54
N ILE A 8 27.42 -10.29 -56.24
CA ILE A 8 26.73 -9.42 -57.21
C ILE A 8 27.07 -7.95 -56.86
N HIS A 9 27.67 -7.26 -57.83
CA HIS A 9 28.03 -5.83 -57.82
C HIS A 9 26.84 -4.94 -58.26
N PRO A 10 26.90 -3.61 -58.04
CA PRO A 10 25.77 -2.69 -58.20
C PRO A 10 25.67 -2.12 -59.62
N PRO A 11 24.55 -1.46 -59.95
CA PRO A 11 24.65 -0.23 -60.74
C PRO A 11 23.83 0.91 -60.13
N GLY A 12 24.40 2.11 -60.11
CA GLY A 12 23.74 3.32 -59.64
C GLY A 12 22.76 3.91 -60.67
N SER A 13 21.76 4.62 -60.10
CA SER A 13 20.92 5.71 -60.64
C SER A 13 19.94 5.41 -61.79
N PRO A 14 18.69 5.94 -61.70
CA PRO A 14 18.48 7.38 -61.70
C PRO A 14 17.62 7.91 -60.55
N SER A 15 17.95 9.14 -60.16
CA SER A 15 17.08 10.09 -59.47
C SER A 15 15.65 10.09 -60.03
N PRO A 16 14.63 10.19 -59.16
CA PRO A 16 13.57 11.14 -59.37
C PRO A 16 13.68 12.24 -58.31
N ALA A 17 13.88 13.46 -58.79
CA ALA A 17 13.58 14.67 -58.06
C ALA A 17 12.07 14.71 -57.70
N PRO A 18 11.65 15.64 -56.84
CA PRO A 18 10.63 15.43 -55.83
C PRO A 18 9.23 15.56 -56.42
N ASP A 19 8.34 14.62 -56.12
CA ASP A 19 6.91 14.90 -56.18
C ASP A 19 6.39 15.26 -54.79
N PRO A 20 5.91 16.51 -54.64
CA PRO A 20 5.65 17.14 -53.37
C PRO A 20 4.29 16.71 -52.82
N ALA A 21 4.19 16.87 -51.52
CA ALA A 21 2.93 17.05 -50.80
C ALA A 21 2.04 15.81 -50.73
N LEU A 22 2.33 14.95 -49.76
CA LEU A 22 1.27 14.47 -48.89
C LEU A 22 1.61 14.75 -47.43
N ASN A 23 1.15 15.92 -47.01
CA ASN A 23 0.65 16.16 -45.67
C ASN A 23 1.65 15.84 -44.56
N ALA A 24 2.68 16.68 -44.46
CA ALA A 24 3.38 16.90 -43.20
C ALA A 24 2.43 17.64 -42.25
N GLY A 25 1.37 16.95 -41.82
CA GLY A 25 0.59 17.32 -40.66
C GLY A 25 1.59 17.53 -39.56
N LYS A 26 1.69 18.78 -39.09
CA LYS A 26 2.68 19.22 -38.13
C LYS A 26 2.46 18.43 -36.86
N ARG A 27 3.12 17.28 -36.78
CA ARG A 27 3.16 16.49 -35.57
C ARG A 27 3.95 17.33 -34.58
N ARG A 28 3.20 17.99 -33.72
CA ARG A 28 3.70 18.60 -32.49
C ARG A 28 4.10 17.47 -31.55
N HIS A 29 5.08 16.66 -31.94
CA HIS A 29 5.72 15.76 -30.99
C HIS A 29 6.90 16.51 -30.41
N ALA A 30 6.91 16.62 -29.10
CA ALA A 30 8.13 16.94 -28.39
C ALA A 30 9.15 15.84 -28.73
N ALA A 31 10.31 16.23 -29.26
CA ALA A 31 11.47 15.37 -29.31
C ALA A 31 12.21 15.58 -27.98
N VAL A 32 12.48 14.48 -27.27
CA VAL A 32 13.34 14.47 -26.08
C VAL A 32 14.72 14.08 -26.59
N GLU A 33 15.71 14.94 -26.38
CA GLU A 33 17.11 14.55 -26.55
C GLU A 33 17.52 13.74 -25.31
N GLU A 34 18.20 12.62 -25.55
CA GLU A 34 18.82 11.82 -24.49
C GLU A 34 20.01 12.64 -23.97
N VAL A 35 19.87 13.19 -22.75
CA VAL A 35 20.99 13.81 -22.04
C VAL A 35 21.74 12.69 -21.35
N GLU A 36 23.06 12.62 -21.56
CA GLU A 36 23.92 11.70 -20.82
C GLU A 36 23.77 12.02 -19.34
N ASP A 37 23.28 11.05 -18.55
CA ASP A 37 23.18 11.21 -17.11
C ASP A 37 24.59 11.51 -16.59
N GLU A 38 24.78 12.70 -16.04
CA GLU A 38 25.99 13.04 -15.31
C GLU A 38 26.09 12.01 -14.18
N GLU A 39 27.16 11.22 -14.15
CA GLU A 39 27.41 10.26 -13.07
C GLU A 39 27.56 11.05 -11.76
N ASP A 40 26.43 11.39 -11.15
CA ASP A 40 26.37 11.96 -9.82
C ASP A 40 27.02 10.92 -8.90
N GLU A 41 28.27 11.18 -8.53
CA GLU A 41 28.95 10.47 -7.47
C GLU A 41 28.02 10.49 -6.25
N ARG A 42 27.32 9.38 -6.03
CA ARG A 42 26.35 9.28 -4.95
C ARG A 42 27.07 9.60 -3.65
N TYR A 43 26.75 10.73 -3.06
CA TYR A 43 27.29 11.09 -1.76
C TYR A 43 26.83 10.04 -0.75
N VAL A 44 27.77 9.25 -0.24
CA VAL A 44 27.55 8.26 0.82
C VAL A 44 28.48 8.64 1.97
N GLU A 45 27.87 8.97 3.11
CA GLU A 45 28.57 9.19 4.37
C GLU A 45 28.07 8.15 5.37
N ASP A 46 28.99 7.43 6.00
CA ASP A 46 28.65 6.45 7.02
C ASP A 46 28.15 7.17 8.27
N PHE A 47 27.05 6.66 8.84
CA PHE A 47 26.54 7.21 10.08
C PHE A 47 27.53 6.97 11.24
N PRO A 48 27.82 7.97 12.09
CA PRO A 48 28.79 7.83 13.18
C PRO A 48 28.47 6.66 14.10
N GLU A 49 29.45 5.78 14.32
CA GLU A 49 29.27 4.54 15.09
C GLU A 49 29.01 4.82 16.59
N ASP A 50 29.55 5.92 17.11
CA ASP A 50 29.41 6.40 18.49
C ASP A 50 28.01 6.98 18.81
N MET A 51 27.21 7.22 17.78
CA MET A 51 25.81 7.62 17.90
C MET A 51 24.86 6.42 17.96
N ASN A 52 25.41 5.20 17.93
CA ASN A 52 24.72 3.93 18.16
C ASN A 52 23.39 3.84 17.38
N ALA A 53 23.44 4.04 16.06
CA ALA A 53 22.26 3.93 15.21
C ALA A 53 21.51 2.61 15.44
N GLY A 54 20.23 2.71 15.78
CA GLY A 54 19.39 1.53 16.04
C GLY A 54 19.49 0.97 17.46
N GLU A 55 20.28 1.57 18.35
CA GLU A 55 20.24 1.24 19.77
C GLU A 55 18.99 1.82 20.44
N TRP A 56 18.35 1.00 21.28
CA TRP A 56 17.18 1.40 22.04
C TRP A 56 17.61 2.33 23.17
N GLN A 57 17.28 3.62 23.05
CA GLN A 57 17.72 4.64 24.01
C GLN A 57 16.91 4.62 25.32
N GLU A 58 15.67 4.13 25.31
CA GLU A 58 14.82 4.06 26.51
C GLU A 58 13.70 3.00 26.41
N HIS A 59 13.29 2.46 27.56
CA HIS A 59 12.10 1.62 27.68
C HIS A 59 10.88 2.52 27.93
N CYS A 60 10.27 3.02 26.85
CA CYS A 60 9.03 3.78 26.92
C CYS A 60 7.80 2.88 26.76
N LYS A 61 6.70 3.23 27.45
CA LYS A 61 5.41 2.57 27.22
C LYS A 61 5.00 2.76 25.77
N THR A 62 4.73 1.66 25.08
CA THR A 62 4.18 1.70 23.72
C THR A 62 2.80 2.35 23.74
N TYR A 63 2.36 2.86 22.59
CA TYR A 63 1.01 3.39 22.42
C TYR A 63 -0.07 2.40 22.93
N PHE A 64 0.08 1.11 22.60
CA PHE A 64 -0.86 0.07 23.03
C PHE A 64 -0.83 -0.21 24.53
N GLN A 65 0.33 -0.07 25.18
CA GLN A 65 0.43 -0.18 26.63
C GLN A 65 -0.27 0.99 27.32
N LYS A 66 -0.08 2.22 26.83
CA LYS A 66 -0.79 3.39 27.32
C LYS A 66 -2.31 3.22 27.16
N LEU A 67 -2.76 2.80 25.98
CA LEU A 67 -4.16 2.54 25.70
C LEU A 67 -4.76 1.46 26.63
N ARG A 68 -4.02 0.38 26.90
CA ARG A 68 -4.46 -0.66 27.83
C ARG A 68 -4.56 -0.15 29.26
N ASP A 69 -3.62 0.70 29.70
CA ASP A 69 -3.66 1.30 31.03
C ASP A 69 -4.87 2.24 31.14
N GLU A 70 -5.13 3.08 30.13
CA GLU A 70 -6.32 3.93 30.06
C GLU A 70 -7.62 3.11 30.11
N GLN A 71 -7.68 1.98 29.41
CA GLN A 71 -8.83 1.07 29.47
C GLN A 71 -9.04 0.49 30.89
N LYS A 72 -7.96 0.08 31.55
CA LYS A 72 -8.03 -0.43 32.93
C LYS A 72 -8.46 0.64 33.91
N ASP A 73 -7.91 1.84 33.79
CA ASP A 73 -8.23 2.98 34.65
C ASP A 73 -9.69 3.41 34.47
N ALA A 74 -10.23 3.29 33.25
CA ALA A 74 -11.64 3.50 32.95
C ALA A 74 -12.56 2.35 33.42
N GLY A 75 -12.01 1.25 33.93
CA GLY A 75 -12.78 0.06 34.32
C GLY A 75 -13.39 -0.69 33.14
N ASN A 76 -12.88 -0.48 31.92
CA ASN A 76 -13.35 -1.16 30.73
C ASN A 76 -12.91 -2.64 30.74
N THR A 77 -13.69 -3.47 30.06
CA THR A 77 -13.32 -4.88 29.85
C THR A 77 -12.09 -4.99 28.92
N PRO A 78 -11.32 -6.09 28.99
CA PRO A 78 -10.18 -6.31 28.10
C PRO A 78 -10.55 -6.35 26.60
N TRP A 79 -11.81 -6.64 26.29
CA TRP A 79 -12.36 -6.68 24.93
C TRP A 79 -13.07 -5.38 24.54
N TYR A 80 -13.07 -4.33 25.36
CA TYR A 80 -13.57 -3.02 24.94
C TYR A 80 -12.86 -2.56 23.66
N PRO A 81 -13.58 -2.07 22.62
CA PRO A 81 -14.96 -1.56 22.65
C PRO A 81 -16.08 -2.57 22.34
N PHE A 82 -15.77 -3.87 22.21
CA PHE A 82 -16.80 -4.89 22.01
C PHE A 82 -17.64 -5.07 23.26
N GLU A 83 -18.93 -5.40 23.10
CA GLU A 83 -19.85 -5.56 24.23
C GLU A 83 -19.53 -6.88 24.98
N THR A 84 -19.25 -7.94 24.22
CA THR A 84 -18.99 -9.28 24.76
C THR A 84 -17.65 -9.84 24.29
N GLU A 85 -17.12 -10.80 25.06
CA GLU A 85 -15.93 -11.55 24.70
C GLU A 85 -16.14 -12.34 23.40
N ASP A 86 -17.31 -12.98 23.21
CA ASP A 86 -17.65 -13.73 22.00
C ASP A 86 -17.56 -12.88 20.71
N GLU A 87 -18.02 -11.63 20.76
CA GLU A 87 -17.94 -10.70 19.63
C GLU A 87 -16.48 -10.37 19.29
N TRP A 88 -15.67 -10.11 20.33
CA TRP A 88 -14.24 -9.87 20.18
C TRP A 88 -13.49 -11.10 19.66
N GLU A 89 -13.84 -12.30 20.14
CA GLU A 89 -13.24 -13.56 19.67
C GLU A 89 -13.53 -13.80 18.19
N LEU A 90 -14.75 -13.51 17.72
CA LEU A 90 -15.08 -13.59 16.31
C LEU A 90 -14.25 -12.60 15.49
N ALA A 91 -14.15 -11.35 15.93
CA ALA A 91 -13.35 -10.33 15.25
C ALA A 91 -11.87 -10.75 15.16
N LYS A 92 -11.30 -11.21 16.29
CA LYS A 92 -9.94 -11.74 16.35
C LYS A 92 -9.75 -12.92 15.39
N TRP A 93 -10.67 -13.88 15.40
CA TRP A 93 -10.63 -15.03 14.52
C TRP A 93 -10.63 -14.60 13.05
N LEU A 94 -11.54 -13.71 12.63
CA LEU A 94 -11.58 -13.17 11.27
C LEU A 94 -10.27 -12.50 10.85
N MET A 95 -9.64 -11.73 11.75
CA MET A 95 -8.35 -11.09 11.47
C MET A 95 -7.22 -12.10 11.29
N THR A 96 -7.25 -13.23 12.01
CA THR A 96 -6.20 -14.26 11.94
C THR A 96 -6.34 -15.24 10.77
N LEU A 97 -7.52 -15.34 10.16
CA LEU A 97 -7.78 -16.30 9.07
C LEU A 97 -7.09 -15.97 7.74
N GLY A 98 -6.51 -14.77 7.59
CA GLY A 98 -5.89 -14.36 6.34
C GLY A 98 -6.88 -14.22 5.17
N LEU A 99 -8.17 -14.04 5.47
CA LEU A 99 -9.16 -13.75 4.43
C LEU A 99 -8.88 -12.40 3.78
N SER A 100 -9.21 -12.29 2.49
CA SER A 100 -9.21 -10.97 1.86
C SER A 100 -10.29 -10.09 2.49
N GLN A 101 -10.03 -8.79 2.56
CA GLN A 101 -10.97 -7.82 3.10
C GLN A 101 -12.37 -7.95 2.49
N LYS A 102 -12.46 -8.23 1.19
CA LYS A 102 -13.73 -8.45 0.49
C LYS A 102 -14.52 -9.63 1.05
N LYS A 103 -13.87 -10.77 1.32
CA LYS A 103 -14.53 -11.95 1.88
C LYS A 103 -14.99 -11.71 3.31
N THR A 104 -14.18 -11.00 4.10
CA THR A 104 -14.57 -10.59 5.46
C THR A 104 -15.81 -9.69 5.42
N ASP A 105 -15.84 -8.71 4.51
CA ASP A 105 -17.00 -7.83 4.33
C ASP A 105 -18.25 -8.59 3.85
N GLU A 106 -18.11 -9.53 2.91
CA GLU A 106 -19.20 -10.42 2.48
C GLU A 106 -19.74 -11.27 3.65
N TYR A 107 -18.86 -11.80 4.50
CA TYR A 107 -19.25 -12.53 5.72
C TYR A 107 -20.03 -11.63 6.69
N LEU A 108 -19.52 -10.43 6.97
CA LEU A 108 -20.18 -9.49 7.88
C LEU A 108 -21.53 -8.97 7.36
N LYS A 109 -21.74 -9.02 6.03
CA LYS A 109 -23.02 -8.69 5.38
C LYS A 109 -24.05 -9.82 5.43
N LEU A 110 -23.65 -11.04 5.82
CA LEU A 110 -24.60 -12.14 5.94
C LEU A 110 -25.68 -11.80 6.97
N LYS A 111 -26.95 -11.97 6.59
CA LYS A 111 -28.09 -11.62 7.45
C LYS A 111 -28.00 -12.26 8.83
N VAL A 112 -27.58 -13.54 8.89
CA VAL A 112 -27.41 -14.27 10.15
C VAL A 112 -26.39 -13.61 11.08
N VAL A 113 -25.26 -13.14 10.54
CA VAL A 113 -24.21 -12.47 11.30
C VAL A 113 -24.70 -11.11 11.79
N ARG A 114 -25.39 -10.35 10.92
CA ARG A 114 -25.98 -9.06 11.29
C ARG A 114 -27.09 -9.19 12.35
N THR A 115 -27.97 -10.18 12.24
CA THR A 115 -29.04 -10.38 13.23
C THR A 115 -28.49 -10.81 14.59
N TRP A 116 -27.40 -11.58 14.59
CA TRP A 116 -26.74 -12.01 15.82
C TRP A 116 -26.07 -10.84 16.53
N SER A 117 -25.36 -9.97 15.80
CA SER A 117 -24.80 -8.76 16.38
C SER A 117 -25.92 -7.83 16.88
N GLU A 118 -26.91 -7.51 16.05
CA GLU A 118 -28.02 -6.61 16.41
C GLU A 118 -28.80 -7.07 17.66
N SER A 119 -29.00 -8.39 17.83
CA SER A 119 -29.70 -8.92 19.01
C SER A 119 -28.91 -8.73 20.31
N ASN A 120 -27.58 -8.68 20.25
CA ASN A 120 -26.73 -8.38 21.40
C ASN A 120 -26.71 -6.87 21.72
N TYR A 121 -26.74 -6.00 20.71
CA TYR A 121 -26.69 -4.53 20.89
C TYR A 121 -27.97 -3.89 21.50
N ILE A 122 -29.08 -4.63 21.66
CA ILE A 122 -30.37 -4.06 22.12
C ILE A 122 -30.45 -3.91 23.65
N VAL A 123 -29.50 -4.42 24.43
CA VAL A 123 -29.60 -4.44 25.91
C VAL A 123 -28.77 -3.39 26.66
N SER A 124 -28.03 -2.52 25.97
CA SER A 124 -27.23 -1.49 26.64
C SER A 124 -28.12 -0.37 27.22
N PRO A 125 -28.23 -0.21 28.56
CA PRO A 125 -28.80 0.99 29.14
C PRO A 125 -27.80 2.12 28.89
N ILE A 126 -28.27 3.16 28.20
CA ILE A 126 -27.54 4.41 28.00
C ILE A 126 -27.15 4.92 29.40
N SER A 127 -25.91 4.66 29.80
CA SER A 127 -25.36 5.17 31.05
C SER A 127 -25.35 6.69 30.94
N SER A 128 -26.27 7.29 31.69
CA SER A 128 -26.46 8.72 31.75
C SER A 128 -25.12 9.37 32.10
N ARG A 129 -24.61 10.21 31.19
CA ARG A 129 -23.58 11.19 31.55
C ARG A 129 -24.17 12.07 32.64
N SER A 130 -23.85 11.74 33.88
CA SER A 130 -24.08 12.60 35.03
C SER A 130 -23.15 13.80 34.88
N THR A 131 -23.72 14.89 34.38
CA THR A 131 -23.21 16.24 34.57
C THR A 131 -22.99 16.42 36.07
N ARG A 132 -21.73 16.52 36.49
CA ARG A 132 -21.39 16.95 37.83
C ARG A 132 -21.02 18.43 37.76
N GLU A 133 -21.87 19.22 38.37
CA GLU A 133 -21.71 20.66 38.65
C GLU A 133 -20.46 20.95 39.49
#